data_AF-A0A0M3RVA8-F1
#
_entry.id   AF-A0A0M3RVA8-F1
#
_cell.length_a   1.000
_cell.length_b   1.000
_cell.length_c   1.000
_cell.angle_alpha   90.00
_cell.angle_beta   90.00
_cell.angle_gamma   90.00
#
_symmetry.space_group_name_H-M   'P 1'
#
loop_
_entity.id
_entity.type
_entity.pdbx_description
1 polymer ?
#
loop_
_entity_poly.entity_id
_entity_poly.type
_entity_poly.pdbx_seq_one_letter_code
_entity_poly.pdbx_strand_id
1 'polypeptide(L)'
;MPNHASAYLTLQTLTVLVPVYNEEESLQQFVVEMNKFLEKTPVATTVLFVNDGSTDNSLPILRDICRHDSRYEYISLSQNRGLSTAIKAGVDHCRTTLIGYIDSDIQTSPMDFLKFFAFFPEYDMVNGIRAKRQDTVVKKLSSKVANTVRRTLINDGIQDTGCPLKIMKMEYARRLPLFHGMHRFLGALVQLQGGRVKQIPVQHFPRFAGTAKYNLWNRAWKPLVDTFGFRWIRSRWKNYEIGEHHRAETTGR
;
A
#
# COMPACT_ATOMS: atom_id res chain seq x y z
N MET A 1 -29.67 2.96 -2.28
CA MET A 1 -28.93 3.99 -1.49
C MET A 1 -27.59 4.33 -2.16
N PRO A 2 -27.56 5.21 -3.19
CA PRO A 2 -26.31 5.65 -3.84
C PRO A 2 -25.78 7.00 -3.31
N ASN A 3 -26.54 7.73 -2.49
CA ASN A 3 -26.29 9.16 -2.24
C ASN A 3 -25.19 9.46 -1.20
N HIS A 4 -24.98 8.60 -0.19
CA HIS A 4 -24.02 8.89 0.88
C HIS A 4 -22.56 8.60 0.51
N ALA A 5 -22.29 7.51 -0.22
CA ALA A 5 -20.92 7.17 -0.62
C ALA A 5 -20.39 8.19 -1.65
N SER A 6 -21.22 8.60 -2.61
CA SER A 6 -20.85 9.60 -3.62
C SER A 6 -20.47 10.94 -2.98
N ALA A 7 -21.29 11.45 -2.05
CA ALA A 7 -21.02 12.71 -1.35
C ALA A 7 -19.78 12.63 -0.43
N TYR A 8 -19.48 11.48 0.16
CA TYR A 8 -18.24 11.29 0.92
C TYR A 8 -17.02 11.41 0.02
N LEU A 9 -17.03 10.74 -1.14
CA LEU A 9 -15.89 10.61 -2.05
C LEU A 9 -15.51 11.92 -2.73
N THR A 10 -16.48 12.80 -3.02
CA THR A 10 -16.20 14.12 -3.63
C THR A 10 -15.39 15.05 -2.73
N LEU A 11 -15.42 14.82 -1.41
CA LEU A 11 -14.62 15.57 -0.43
C LEU A 11 -13.25 14.94 -0.18
N GLN A 12 -12.92 13.83 -0.85
CA GLN A 12 -11.66 13.12 -0.66
C GLN A 12 -10.65 13.46 -1.74
N THR A 13 -9.38 13.29 -1.39
CA THR A 13 -8.26 13.23 -2.32
C THR A 13 -7.51 11.93 -2.08
N LEU A 14 -6.99 11.33 -3.15
CA LEU A 14 -6.25 10.07 -3.09
C LEU A 14 -4.84 10.29 -3.63
N THR A 15 -3.82 9.82 -2.90
CA THR A 15 -2.51 9.58 -3.52
C THR A 15 -2.28 8.08 -3.60
N VAL A 16 -2.01 7.56 -4.80
CA VAL A 16 -1.58 6.18 -5.01
C VAL A 16 -0.06 6.11 -4.93
N LEU A 17 0.46 5.46 -3.89
CA LEU A 17 1.89 5.20 -3.74
C LEU A 17 2.32 4.05 -4.65
N VAL A 18 3.41 4.27 -5.37
CA VAL A 18 4.03 3.29 -6.28
C VAL A 18 5.52 3.19 -5.94
N PRO A 19 5.92 2.25 -5.05
CA PRO A 19 7.31 1.99 -4.76
C PRO A 19 8.03 1.43 -5.99
N VAL A 20 9.23 1.95 -6.30
CA VAL A 20 10.02 1.58 -7.48
C VAL A 20 11.45 1.25 -7.06
N TYR A 21 11.92 0.07 -7.44
CA TYR A 21 13.33 -0.30 -7.33
C TYR A 21 13.74 -1.21 -8.48
N ASN A 22 14.46 -0.64 -9.45
CA ASN A 22 14.91 -1.32 -10.66
C ASN A 22 13.78 -1.98 -11.47
N GLU A 23 12.81 -1.17 -11.90
CA GLU A 23 11.61 -1.62 -12.61
C GLU A 23 11.46 -0.89 -13.97
N GLU A 24 12.57 -0.47 -14.60
CA GLU A 24 12.57 0.33 -15.84
C GLU A 24 11.71 -0.27 -16.96
N GLU A 25 11.65 -1.60 -17.06
CA GLU A 25 10.91 -2.35 -18.07
C GLU A 25 9.38 -2.25 -17.91
N SER A 26 8.87 -2.05 -16.69
CA SER A 26 7.43 -2.06 -16.40
C SER A 26 6.80 -0.67 -16.34
N LEU A 27 7.58 0.38 -16.10
CA LEU A 27 7.07 1.73 -15.80
C LEU A 27 6.16 2.31 -16.90
N GLN A 28 6.52 2.14 -18.17
CA GLN A 28 5.72 2.67 -19.29
C GLN A 28 4.35 2.00 -19.37
N GLN A 29 4.33 0.66 -19.30
CA GLN A 29 3.07 -0.09 -19.32
C GLN A 29 2.24 0.16 -18.05
N PHE A 30 2.90 0.36 -16.90
CA PHE A 30 2.23 0.74 -15.66
C PHE A 30 1.48 2.07 -15.81
N VAL A 31 2.11 3.10 -16.39
CA VAL A 31 1.48 4.40 -16.66
C VAL A 31 0.28 4.26 -17.58
N VAL A 32 0.38 3.43 -18.63
CA VAL A 32 -0.76 3.15 -19.53
C VAL A 32 -1.95 2.56 -18.77
N GLU A 33 -1.73 1.55 -17.92
CA GLU A 33 -2.82 0.95 -17.13
C GLU A 33 -3.33 1.88 -16.03
N MET A 34 -2.45 2.67 -15.42
CA MET A 34 -2.82 3.64 -14.39
C MET A 34 -3.67 4.78 -14.96
N ASN A 35 -3.36 5.26 -16.18
CA ASN A 35 -4.14 6.29 -16.86
C ASN A 35 -5.60 5.88 -17.07
N LYS A 36 -5.86 4.61 -17.42
CA LYS A 36 -7.24 4.07 -17.52
C LYS A 36 -8.01 4.17 -16.21
N PHE A 37 -7.33 4.00 -15.08
CA PHE A 37 -7.91 4.17 -13.75
C PHE A 37 -8.12 5.66 -13.42
N LEU A 38 -7.12 6.51 -13.69
CA LEU A 38 -7.19 7.95 -13.44
C LEU A 38 -8.32 8.65 -14.23
N GLU A 39 -8.70 8.13 -15.39
CA GLU A 39 -9.85 8.61 -16.18
C GLU A 39 -11.21 8.28 -15.55
N LYS A 40 -11.26 7.25 -14.69
CA LYS A 40 -12.52 6.67 -14.18
C LYS A 40 -12.69 6.80 -12.67
N THR A 41 -11.65 7.20 -11.96
CA THR A 41 -11.68 7.34 -10.50
C THR A 41 -12.70 8.40 -10.09
N PRO A 42 -13.57 8.13 -9.10
CA PRO A 42 -14.52 9.10 -8.56
C PRO A 42 -13.86 10.09 -7.58
N VAL A 43 -12.56 9.97 -7.31
CA VAL A 43 -11.80 10.77 -6.34
C VAL A 43 -10.65 11.45 -7.05
N ALA A 44 -10.42 12.73 -6.78
CA ALA A 44 -9.25 13.45 -7.28
C ALA A 44 -7.96 12.70 -6.86
N THR A 45 -7.22 12.19 -7.84
CA THR A 45 -6.14 11.23 -7.59
C THR A 45 -4.82 11.69 -8.19
N THR A 46 -3.77 11.64 -7.36
CA THR A 46 -2.36 11.79 -7.77
C THR A 46 -1.66 10.44 -7.62
N VAL A 47 -0.67 10.17 -8.45
CA VAL A 47 0.20 8.99 -8.34
C VAL A 47 1.57 9.44 -7.88
N LEU A 48 2.04 8.93 -6.75
CA LEU A 48 3.36 9.24 -6.22
C LEU A 48 4.28 8.03 -6.37
N PHE A 49 5.25 8.14 -7.29
CA PHE A 49 6.34 7.19 -7.37
C PHE A 49 7.32 7.41 -6.21
N VAL A 50 7.68 6.35 -5.50
CA VAL A 50 8.71 6.39 -4.47
C VAL A 50 9.89 5.56 -4.95
N ASN A 51 10.88 6.21 -5.54
CA ASN A 51 12.11 5.56 -5.96
C ASN A 51 12.95 5.17 -4.74
N ASP A 52 13.06 3.87 -4.47
CA ASP A 52 13.82 3.29 -3.37
C ASP A 52 15.29 3.08 -3.76
N GLY A 53 15.91 4.15 -4.28
CA GLY A 53 17.32 4.17 -4.67
C GLY A 53 17.68 3.25 -5.84
N SER A 54 16.88 3.25 -6.92
CA SER A 54 17.17 2.46 -8.13
C SER A 54 18.54 2.81 -8.73
N THR A 55 19.18 1.80 -9.33
CA THR A 55 20.49 1.87 -9.99
C THR A 55 20.40 1.73 -11.51
N ASP A 56 19.22 1.46 -12.05
CA ASP A 56 18.92 1.38 -13.49
C ASP A 56 18.29 2.71 -14.00
N ASN A 57 17.66 2.70 -15.18
CA ASN A 57 17.03 3.89 -15.75
C ASN A 57 15.65 4.21 -15.16
N SER A 58 15.23 3.56 -14.08
CA SER A 58 13.92 3.84 -13.45
C SER A 58 13.79 5.32 -13.08
N LEU A 59 14.76 5.93 -12.39
CA LEU A 59 14.66 7.33 -11.97
C LEU A 59 14.59 8.32 -13.15
N PRO A 60 15.44 8.21 -14.20
CA PRO A 60 15.26 8.96 -15.44
C PRO A 60 13.85 8.83 -16.03
N ILE A 61 13.30 7.62 -16.12
CA ILE A 61 11.95 7.38 -16.65
C ILE A 61 10.89 8.06 -15.78
N LEU A 62 11.00 7.96 -14.44
CA LEU A 62 10.07 8.62 -13.51
C LEU A 62 10.07 10.14 -13.68
N ARG A 63 11.25 10.75 -13.85
CA ARG A 63 11.38 12.19 -14.11
C ARG A 63 10.69 12.60 -15.40
N ASP A 64 10.82 11.78 -16.44
CA ASP A 64 10.19 12.03 -17.72
C ASP A 64 8.66 11.94 -17.64
N ILE A 65 8.13 10.90 -16.99
CA ILE A 65 6.68 10.73 -16.75
C ILE A 65 6.10 11.96 -16.04
N CYS A 66 6.73 12.39 -14.93
CA CYS A 66 6.22 13.49 -14.11
C CYS A 66 6.35 14.87 -14.80
N ARG A 67 7.22 15.01 -15.81
CA ARG A 67 7.31 16.23 -16.62
C ARG A 67 6.15 16.36 -17.60
N HIS A 68 5.64 15.24 -18.10
CA HIS A 68 4.59 15.22 -19.13
C HIS A 68 3.17 15.19 -18.57
N ASP A 69 2.97 14.72 -17.35
CA ASP A 69 1.65 14.60 -16.73
C ASP A 69 1.68 15.00 -15.24
N SER A 70 0.99 16.08 -14.90
CA SER A 70 0.94 16.66 -13.55
C SER A 70 0.20 15.80 -12.53
N ARG A 71 -0.49 14.74 -12.95
CA ARG A 71 -1.08 13.73 -12.04
C ARG A 71 -0.03 12.80 -11.46
N TYR A 72 1.19 12.81 -11.99
CA TYR A 72 2.30 12.00 -11.52
C TYR A 72 3.35 12.84 -10.80
N GLU A 73 3.76 12.37 -9.64
CA GLU A 73 4.81 12.95 -8.82
C GLU A 73 5.84 11.87 -8.48
N TYR A 74 7.03 12.28 -8.06
CA TYR A 74 8.02 11.34 -7.55
C TYR A 74 8.80 11.92 -6.37
N ILE A 75 9.16 11.04 -5.44
CA ILE A 75 10.23 11.26 -4.48
C ILE A 75 11.30 10.18 -4.66
N SER A 76 12.56 10.52 -4.41
CA SER A 76 13.68 9.57 -4.52
C SER A 76 14.44 9.49 -3.21
N LEU A 77 14.51 8.29 -2.65
CA LEU A 77 15.37 7.98 -1.51
C LEU A 77 16.84 8.00 -1.99
N SER A 78 17.74 8.38 -1.08
CA SER A 78 19.18 8.48 -1.39
C SER A 78 19.85 7.12 -1.66
N GLN A 79 19.25 6.05 -1.15
CA GLN A 79 19.71 4.67 -1.33
C GLN A 79 18.57 3.69 -1.04
N ASN A 80 18.73 2.44 -1.46
CA ASN A 80 17.76 1.40 -1.17
C ASN A 80 17.62 1.13 0.34
N ARG A 81 16.38 1.22 0.82
CA ARG A 81 15.96 0.96 2.22
C ARG A 81 14.75 0.02 2.31
N GLY A 82 14.27 -0.49 1.19
CA GLY A 82 13.23 -1.50 1.09
C GLY A 82 11.81 -0.94 1.08
N LEU A 83 10.88 -1.79 0.63
CA LEU A 83 9.46 -1.47 0.42
C LEU A 83 8.76 -0.78 1.59
N SER A 84 8.99 -1.22 2.83
CA SER A 84 8.36 -0.58 4.00
C SER A 84 8.78 0.88 4.15
N THR A 85 10.05 1.18 3.87
CA THR A 85 10.60 2.54 3.93
C THR A 85 10.03 3.39 2.81
N ALA A 86 9.93 2.85 1.59
CA ALA A 86 9.31 3.54 0.47
C ALA A 86 7.84 3.90 0.75
N ILE A 87 7.05 2.96 1.26
CA ILE A 87 5.65 3.22 1.65
C ILE A 87 5.58 4.30 2.73
N LYS A 88 6.39 4.19 3.80
CA LYS A 88 6.37 5.18 4.88
C LYS A 88 6.80 6.57 4.43
N ALA A 89 7.85 6.67 3.62
CA ALA A 89 8.32 7.93 3.06
C ALA A 89 7.24 8.59 2.18
N GLY A 90 6.53 7.79 1.37
CA GLY A 90 5.38 8.27 0.60
C GLY A 90 4.25 8.77 1.48
N VAL A 91 3.84 8.00 2.50
CA VAL A 91 2.82 8.43 3.47
C VAL A 91 3.18 9.75 4.16
N ASP A 92 4.44 9.91 4.56
CA ASP A 92 4.91 11.12 5.26
C ASP A 92 4.96 12.35 4.34
N HIS A 93 5.16 12.13 3.04
CA HIS A 93 5.15 13.18 2.03
C HIS A 93 3.73 13.66 1.69
N CYS A 94 2.75 12.74 1.68
CA CYS A 94 1.40 13.00 1.20
C CYS A 94 0.53 13.81 2.18
N ARG A 95 -0.33 14.66 1.61
CA ARG A 95 -1.34 15.46 2.33
C ARG A 95 -2.79 15.10 2.01
N THR A 96 -2.99 14.03 1.25
CA THR A 96 -4.32 13.57 0.83
C THR A 96 -5.12 12.95 1.98
N THR A 97 -6.42 12.77 1.77
CA THR A 97 -7.31 12.17 2.78
C THR A 97 -7.30 10.63 2.72
N LEU A 98 -7.06 10.07 1.53
CA LEU A 98 -6.88 8.65 1.29
C LEU A 98 -5.46 8.38 0.75
N ILE A 99 -4.92 7.22 1.09
CA ILE A 99 -3.69 6.69 0.50
C ILE A 99 -3.95 5.32 -0.13
N GLY A 100 -3.56 5.20 -1.39
CA GLY A 100 -3.52 3.96 -2.14
C GLY A 100 -2.10 3.39 -2.16
N TYR A 101 -1.97 2.10 -2.38
CA TYR A 101 -0.70 1.45 -2.65
C TYR A 101 -0.89 0.41 -3.76
N ILE A 102 0.07 0.35 -4.69
CA ILE A 102 0.18 -0.66 -5.74
C ILE A 102 1.66 -0.84 -6.11
N ASP A 103 2.05 -2.04 -6.57
CA ASP A 103 3.38 -2.30 -7.13
C ASP A 103 3.43 -1.89 -8.61
N SER A 104 4.61 -1.50 -9.11
CA SER A 104 4.83 -1.09 -10.50
C SER A 104 4.96 -2.25 -11.49
N ASP A 105 4.93 -3.51 -11.04
CA ASP A 105 5.23 -4.70 -11.88
C ASP A 105 4.03 -5.28 -12.66
N ILE A 106 2.88 -4.58 -12.61
CA ILE A 106 1.64 -4.85 -13.36
C ILE A 106 1.00 -6.21 -13.01
N GLN A 107 1.41 -6.82 -11.89
CA GLN A 107 0.79 -8.06 -11.40
C GLN A 107 -0.63 -7.86 -10.85
N THR A 108 -1.06 -6.62 -10.65
CA THR A 108 -2.42 -6.25 -10.24
C THR A 108 -2.92 -5.11 -11.13
N SER A 109 -4.21 -5.10 -11.43
CA SER A 109 -4.80 -4.01 -12.23
C SER A 109 -5.11 -2.78 -11.36
N PRO A 110 -4.67 -1.56 -11.73
CA PRO A 110 -5.13 -0.33 -11.11
C PRO A 110 -6.66 -0.16 -11.16
N MET A 111 -7.33 -0.71 -12.17
CA MET A 111 -8.79 -0.65 -12.32
C MET A 111 -9.54 -1.30 -11.16
N ASP A 112 -8.92 -2.25 -10.45
CA ASP A 112 -9.55 -2.90 -9.29
C ASP A 112 -9.71 -1.94 -8.10
N PHE A 113 -8.99 -0.80 -8.05
CA PHE A 113 -9.23 0.25 -7.06
C PHE A 113 -10.66 0.80 -7.14
N LEU A 114 -11.28 0.82 -8.32
CA LEU A 114 -12.66 1.31 -8.46
C LEU A 114 -13.64 0.53 -7.58
N LYS A 115 -13.40 -0.76 -7.36
CA LYS A 115 -14.21 -1.61 -6.49
C LYS A 115 -14.11 -1.22 -5.03
N PHE A 116 -13.03 -0.55 -4.62
CA PHE A 116 -12.75 -0.27 -3.22
C PHE A 116 -13.56 0.92 -2.72
N PHE A 117 -13.85 1.90 -3.59
CA PHE A 117 -14.57 3.12 -3.22
C PHE A 117 -15.97 2.88 -2.65
N ALA A 118 -16.64 1.79 -3.07
CA ALA A 118 -17.96 1.41 -2.57
C ALA A 118 -18.00 1.08 -1.07
N PHE A 119 -16.84 0.86 -0.43
CA PHE A 119 -16.73 0.50 0.98
C PHE A 119 -16.34 1.68 1.87
N PHE A 120 -16.16 2.87 1.30
CA PHE A 120 -15.96 4.10 2.08
C PHE A 120 -17.30 4.86 2.21
N PRO A 121 -17.59 5.48 3.37
CA PRO A 121 -16.73 5.61 4.57
C PRO A 121 -16.82 4.47 5.60
N GLU A 122 -17.61 3.43 5.33
CA GLU A 122 -17.87 2.34 6.29
C GLU A 122 -16.58 1.63 6.74
N TYR A 123 -15.57 1.50 5.89
CA TYR A 123 -14.28 0.92 6.26
C TYR A 123 -13.17 1.96 6.24
N ASP A 124 -12.14 1.71 7.04
CA ASP A 124 -10.97 2.57 7.18
C ASP A 124 -9.83 2.11 6.26
N MET A 125 -9.86 0.84 5.86
CA MET A 125 -8.98 0.27 4.86
C MET A 125 -9.72 -0.79 4.04
N VAL A 126 -9.42 -0.83 2.76
CA VAL A 126 -9.84 -1.88 1.82
C VAL A 126 -8.59 -2.55 1.26
N ASN A 127 -8.53 -3.87 1.36
CA ASN A 127 -7.38 -4.70 0.99
C ASN A 127 -7.75 -5.69 -0.12
N GLY A 128 -6.97 -5.73 -1.19
CA GLY A 128 -7.09 -6.75 -2.22
C GLY A 128 -6.74 -8.15 -1.72
N ILE A 129 -7.44 -9.16 -2.22
CA ILE A 129 -7.08 -10.58 -2.12
C ILE A 129 -6.81 -11.06 -3.53
N ARG A 130 -5.57 -11.47 -3.84
CA ARG A 130 -5.25 -11.99 -5.17
C ARG A 130 -6.05 -13.26 -5.46
N ALA A 131 -6.89 -13.21 -6.49
CA ALA A 131 -7.62 -14.38 -6.97
C ALA A 131 -6.68 -15.33 -7.73
N LYS A 132 -6.86 -16.65 -7.55
CA LYS A 132 -6.20 -17.72 -8.33
C LYS A 132 -4.66 -17.64 -8.40
N ARG A 133 -3.99 -17.75 -7.25
CA ARG A 133 -2.52 -17.92 -7.17
C ARG A 133 -2.07 -19.21 -7.88
N GLN A 134 -1.34 -19.08 -8.99
CA GLN A 134 -0.60 -20.20 -9.60
C GLN A 134 0.75 -20.42 -8.87
N ASP A 135 0.68 -20.77 -7.59
CA ASP A 135 1.89 -21.08 -6.81
C ASP A 135 2.29 -22.56 -6.96
N THR A 136 3.58 -22.82 -7.18
CA THR A 136 4.19 -24.15 -7.16
C THR A 136 3.97 -24.83 -5.80
N VAL A 137 3.95 -26.17 -5.74
CA VAL A 137 3.62 -26.94 -4.50
C VAL A 137 4.47 -26.53 -3.28
N VAL A 138 5.76 -26.20 -3.50
CA VAL A 138 6.68 -25.71 -2.47
C VAL A 138 6.33 -24.29 -1.98
N LYS A 139 5.87 -23.42 -2.89
CA LYS A 139 5.35 -22.09 -2.53
C LYS A 139 4.04 -22.19 -1.75
N LYS A 140 3.18 -23.18 -2.06
CA LYS A 140 1.95 -23.45 -1.31
C LYS A 140 2.24 -23.92 0.12
N LEU A 141 3.21 -24.81 0.32
CA LEU A 141 3.53 -25.35 1.65
C LEU A 141 4.19 -24.29 2.56
N SER A 142 5.17 -23.54 2.04
CA SER A 142 5.82 -22.44 2.79
C SER A 142 4.85 -21.30 3.11
N SER A 143 3.96 -20.96 2.17
CA SER A 143 2.90 -19.98 2.42
C SER A 143 1.88 -20.48 3.45
N LYS A 144 1.58 -21.79 3.47
CA LYS A 144 0.68 -22.38 4.48
C LYS A 144 1.28 -22.26 5.88
N VAL A 145 2.56 -22.58 6.07
CA VAL A 145 3.22 -22.45 7.39
C VAL A 145 3.29 -20.99 7.83
N ALA A 146 3.71 -20.07 6.96
CA ALA A 146 3.77 -18.64 7.29
C ALA A 146 2.38 -18.08 7.61
N ASN A 147 1.36 -18.44 6.83
CA ASN A 147 -0.02 -18.02 7.06
C ASN A 147 -0.63 -18.65 8.32
N THR A 148 -0.30 -19.91 8.63
CA THR A 148 -0.76 -20.57 9.86
C THR A 148 -0.12 -19.92 11.08
N VAL A 149 1.20 -19.73 11.10
CA VAL A 149 1.86 -19.06 12.24
C VAL A 149 1.33 -17.64 12.42
N ARG A 150 1.11 -16.92 11.33
CA ARG A 150 0.51 -15.58 11.38
C ARG A 150 -0.93 -15.61 11.91
N ARG A 151 -1.77 -16.53 11.43
CA ARG A 151 -3.16 -16.68 11.91
C ARG A 151 -3.20 -16.99 13.41
N THR A 152 -2.32 -17.87 13.88
CA THR A 152 -2.28 -18.26 15.29
C THR A 152 -1.71 -17.15 16.19
N LEU A 153 -0.72 -16.39 15.73
CA LEU A 153 -0.05 -15.37 16.55
C LEU A 153 -0.68 -13.97 16.48
N ILE A 154 -1.31 -13.62 15.35
CA ILE A 154 -1.86 -12.28 15.09
C ILE A 154 -3.40 -12.30 15.18
N ASN A 155 -4.03 -13.33 14.62
CA ASN A 155 -5.49 -13.50 14.54
C ASN A 155 -6.24 -12.22 14.09
N ASP A 156 -5.79 -11.61 12.99
CA ASP A 156 -6.34 -10.36 12.41
C ASP A 156 -7.37 -10.58 11.29
N GLY A 157 -7.64 -11.83 10.92
CA GLY A 157 -8.59 -12.17 9.86
C GLY A 157 -8.15 -11.75 8.44
N ILE A 158 -6.93 -11.22 8.26
CA ILE A 158 -6.42 -10.81 6.94
C ILE A 158 -5.95 -12.03 6.14
N GLN A 159 -6.54 -12.23 4.95
CA GLN A 159 -6.33 -13.39 4.10
C GLN A 159 -5.10 -13.26 3.20
N ASP A 160 -4.90 -12.09 2.58
CA ASP A 160 -3.75 -11.81 1.72
C ASP A 160 -3.11 -10.47 2.10
N THR A 161 -2.08 -10.57 2.93
CA THR A 161 -1.35 -9.40 3.42
C THR A 161 -0.44 -8.79 2.37
N GLY A 162 0.09 -9.64 1.48
CA GLY A 162 1.07 -9.27 0.47
C GLY A 162 0.47 -8.89 -0.87
N CYS A 163 -0.85 -8.70 -0.97
CA CYS A 163 -1.45 -8.08 -2.14
C CYS A 163 -1.10 -6.58 -2.14
N PRO A 164 -0.46 -6.02 -3.16
CA PRO A 164 -0.08 -4.61 -3.10
C PRO A 164 -1.28 -3.67 -3.19
N LEU A 165 -2.40 -4.09 -3.79
CA LEU A 165 -3.59 -3.25 -4.00
C LEU A 165 -4.36 -2.97 -2.70
N LYS A 166 -4.22 -1.76 -2.17
CA LYS A 166 -4.82 -1.30 -0.90
C LYS A 166 -5.24 0.18 -0.99
N ILE A 167 -6.36 0.55 -0.37
CA ILE A 167 -6.68 1.95 -0.04
C ILE A 167 -6.94 2.03 1.46
N MET A 168 -6.39 3.03 2.14
CA MET A 168 -6.70 3.32 3.55
C MET A 168 -6.82 4.82 3.80
N LYS A 169 -7.55 5.19 4.85
CA LYS A 169 -7.62 6.59 5.30
C LYS A 169 -6.25 7.07 5.80
N MET A 170 -5.88 8.28 5.43
CA MET A 170 -4.57 8.86 5.75
C MET A 170 -4.29 8.93 7.26
N GLU A 171 -5.32 9.16 8.08
CA GLU A 171 -5.19 9.22 9.54
C GLU A 171 -4.65 7.92 10.16
N TYR A 172 -4.92 6.76 9.54
CA TYR A 172 -4.37 5.48 9.97
C TYR A 172 -2.97 5.25 9.41
N ALA A 173 -2.76 5.65 8.15
CA ALA A 173 -1.47 5.54 7.48
C ALA A 173 -0.37 6.33 8.21
N ARG A 174 -0.67 7.56 8.65
CA ARG A 174 0.30 8.44 9.34
C ARG A 174 0.80 7.88 10.67
N ARG A 175 -0.01 7.07 11.35
CA ARG A 175 0.32 6.45 12.63
C ARG A 175 1.01 5.10 12.48
N LEU A 176 1.29 4.64 11.26
CA LEU A 176 2.00 3.38 11.05
C LEU A 176 3.43 3.46 11.60
N PRO A 177 3.86 2.51 12.46
CA PRO A 177 5.25 2.42 12.89
C PRO A 177 6.14 1.92 11.75
N LEU A 178 7.35 2.44 11.63
CA LEU A 178 8.31 2.00 10.62
C LEU A 178 9.19 0.87 11.16
N PHE A 179 9.13 -0.29 10.52
CA PHE A 179 10.02 -1.43 10.79
C PHE A 179 10.16 -2.32 9.54
N HIS A 180 11.15 -3.22 9.55
CA HIS A 180 11.36 -4.16 8.44
C HIS A 180 10.12 -5.05 8.25
N GLY A 181 9.60 -5.14 7.02
CA GLY A 181 8.42 -5.96 6.76
C GLY A 181 7.06 -5.36 7.15
N MET A 182 7.00 -4.13 7.69
CA MET A 182 5.77 -3.37 8.00
C MET A 182 4.64 -3.52 6.96
N HIS A 183 4.96 -3.47 5.67
CA HIS A 183 3.99 -3.60 4.57
C HIS A 183 3.13 -4.88 4.63
N ARG A 184 3.63 -5.96 5.25
CA ARG A 184 2.90 -7.22 5.48
C ARG A 184 1.88 -7.15 6.63
N PHE A 185 1.89 -6.07 7.40
CA PHE A 185 1.06 -5.89 8.58
C PHE A 185 0.10 -4.72 8.47
N LEU A 186 -0.01 -4.05 7.32
CA LEU A 186 -0.85 -2.85 7.16
C LEU A 186 -2.28 -3.06 7.67
N GLY A 187 -2.96 -4.14 7.26
CA GLY A 187 -4.31 -4.44 7.76
C GLY A 187 -4.37 -4.67 9.27
N ALA A 188 -3.39 -5.39 9.82
CA ALA A 188 -3.31 -5.64 11.26
C ALA A 188 -3.02 -4.34 12.05
N LEU A 189 -2.15 -3.48 11.53
CA LEU A 189 -1.78 -2.19 12.13
C LEU A 189 -2.96 -1.21 12.10
N VAL A 190 -3.79 -1.23 11.05
CA VAL A 190 -5.05 -0.46 11.02
C VAL A 190 -6.02 -0.97 12.08
N GLN A 191 -6.17 -2.30 12.23
CA GLN A 191 -7.01 -2.88 13.28
C GLN A 191 -6.51 -2.56 14.70
N LEU A 192 -5.19 -2.56 14.93
CA LEU A 192 -4.62 -2.15 16.23
C LEU A 192 -4.97 -0.71 16.62
N GLN A 193 -5.16 0.14 15.62
CA GLN A 193 -5.61 1.52 15.78
C GLN A 193 -7.14 1.66 15.93
N GLY A 194 -7.89 0.55 15.97
CA GLY A 194 -9.36 0.53 16.05
C GLY A 194 -10.08 0.58 14.69
N GLY A 195 -9.34 0.57 13.58
CA GLY A 195 -9.91 0.71 12.24
C GLY A 195 -10.53 -0.58 11.70
N ARG A 196 -11.56 -0.43 10.85
CA ARG A 196 -12.24 -1.53 10.15
C ARG A 196 -11.60 -1.81 8.80
N VAL A 197 -11.30 -3.08 8.53
CA VAL A 197 -10.64 -3.51 7.29
C VAL A 197 -11.56 -4.40 6.45
N LYS A 198 -11.87 -4.00 5.22
CA LYS A 198 -12.56 -4.82 4.22
C LYS A 198 -11.55 -5.55 3.34
N GLN A 199 -11.90 -6.75 2.89
CA GLN A 199 -11.11 -7.48 1.91
C GLN A 199 -11.94 -7.83 0.68
N ILE A 200 -11.37 -7.65 -0.51
CA ILE A 200 -12.07 -7.82 -1.79
C ILE A 200 -11.18 -8.62 -2.76
N PRO A 201 -11.72 -9.63 -3.48
CA PRO A 201 -10.98 -10.30 -4.54
C PRO A 201 -10.55 -9.35 -5.67
N VAL A 202 -9.29 -9.44 -6.07
CA VAL A 202 -8.69 -8.65 -7.15
C VAL A 202 -7.99 -9.55 -8.16
N GLN A 203 -7.85 -9.05 -9.39
CA GLN A 203 -7.15 -9.73 -10.47
C GLN A 203 -5.66 -9.84 -10.15
N HIS A 204 -5.06 -10.97 -10.54
CA HIS A 204 -3.62 -11.19 -10.40
C HIS A 204 -3.06 -11.77 -11.70
N PHE A 205 -2.07 -11.07 -12.25
CA PHE A 205 -1.40 -11.43 -13.50
C PHE A 205 0.02 -11.94 -13.22
N PRO A 206 0.59 -12.76 -14.12
CA PRO A 206 2.02 -13.04 -14.13
C PRO A 206 2.83 -11.74 -14.21
N ARG A 207 4.08 -11.78 -13.75
CA ARG A 207 4.98 -10.63 -13.84
C ARG A 207 5.19 -10.23 -15.30
N PHE A 208 5.14 -8.92 -15.58
CA PHE A 208 5.37 -8.41 -16.93
C PHE A 208 6.83 -8.59 -17.37
N ALA A 209 7.80 -8.25 -16.50
CA ALA A 209 9.24 -8.36 -16.80
C ALA A 209 10.10 -8.56 -15.54
N GLY A 210 11.40 -8.88 -15.69
CA GLY A 210 12.36 -9.05 -14.58
C GLY A 210 12.49 -10.45 -13.95
N THR A 211 13.68 -10.72 -13.37
CA THR A 211 14.00 -11.99 -12.68
C THR A 211 13.66 -11.95 -11.19
N ALA A 212 13.04 -13.02 -10.68
CA ALA A 212 12.75 -13.15 -9.24
C ALA A 212 14.04 -13.53 -8.47
N LYS A 213 14.73 -12.54 -7.89
CA LYS A 213 15.90 -12.78 -7.02
C LYS A 213 15.46 -13.14 -5.59
N TYR A 214 15.06 -14.39 -5.31
CA TYR A 214 14.70 -14.77 -3.92
C TYR A 214 15.11 -16.19 -3.52
N ASN A 215 15.98 -16.28 -2.50
CA ASN A 215 16.38 -17.52 -1.82
C ASN A 215 15.28 -18.03 -0.87
N LEU A 216 14.92 -19.31 -0.98
CA LEU A 216 13.84 -19.98 -0.22
C LEU A 216 13.99 -19.88 1.31
N TRP A 217 15.21 -19.82 1.84
CA TRP A 217 15.42 -19.83 3.29
C TRP A 217 15.09 -18.51 4.00
N ASN A 218 15.34 -17.38 3.31
CA ASN A 218 14.91 -16.05 3.75
C ASN A 218 13.38 -15.90 3.80
N ARG A 219 12.64 -16.81 3.16
CA ARG A 219 11.17 -16.77 3.04
C ARG A 219 10.44 -17.30 4.26
N ALA A 220 11.08 -18.13 5.09
CA ALA A 220 10.45 -18.72 6.27
C ALA A 220 10.83 -18.00 7.57
N TRP A 221 12.11 -17.65 7.76
CA TRP A 221 12.59 -17.07 9.02
C TRP A 221 12.15 -15.62 9.24
N LYS A 222 12.25 -14.77 8.21
CA LYS A 222 11.90 -13.35 8.32
C LYS A 222 10.43 -13.12 8.71
N PRO A 223 9.43 -13.79 8.08
CA PRO A 223 8.04 -13.64 8.51
C PRO A 223 7.75 -14.10 9.94
N LEU A 224 8.49 -15.10 10.46
CA LEU A 224 8.36 -15.54 11.84
C LEU A 224 8.83 -14.46 12.82
N VAL A 225 10.03 -13.92 12.62
CA VAL A 225 10.59 -12.85 13.46
C VAL A 225 9.72 -11.60 13.38
N ASP A 226 9.29 -11.20 12.17
CA ASP A 226 8.39 -10.07 11.97
C ASP A 226 7.06 -10.24 12.74
N THR A 227 6.56 -11.48 12.85
CA THR A 227 5.32 -11.79 13.60
C THR A 227 5.50 -11.64 15.11
N PHE A 228 6.64 -12.05 15.67
CA PHE A 228 6.97 -11.79 17.07
C PHE A 228 7.13 -10.30 17.34
N GLY A 229 7.78 -9.57 16.42
CA GLY A 229 7.87 -8.11 16.47
C GLY A 229 6.50 -7.44 16.52
N PHE A 230 5.59 -7.84 15.63
CA PHE A 230 4.20 -7.36 15.66
C PHE A 230 3.48 -7.67 16.98
N ARG A 231 3.63 -8.89 17.51
CA ARG A 231 3.01 -9.28 18.79
C ARG A 231 3.53 -8.44 19.96
N TRP A 232 4.82 -8.12 19.96
CA TRP A 232 5.42 -7.21 20.94
C TRP A 232 4.89 -5.78 20.78
N ILE A 233 4.78 -5.26 19.55
CA ILE A 233 4.17 -3.95 19.28
C ILE A 233 2.73 -3.93 19.79
N ARG A 234 1.93 -4.96 19.46
CA ARG A 234 0.53 -5.09 19.89
C ARG A 234 0.39 -5.04 21.40
N SER A 235 1.25 -5.70 22.17
CA SER A 235 1.15 -5.71 23.64
C SER A 235 1.52 -4.37 24.29
N ARG A 236 2.15 -3.47 23.54
CA ARG A 236 2.55 -2.12 24.00
C ARG A 236 1.83 -1.00 23.26
N TRP A 237 0.92 -1.33 22.35
CA TRP A 237 0.20 -0.35 21.55
C TRP A 237 -0.71 0.50 22.42
N LYS A 238 -0.65 1.82 22.25
CA LYS A 238 -1.53 2.77 22.93
C LYS A 238 -2.21 3.65 21.88
N ASN A 239 -3.52 3.73 21.97
CA ASN A 239 -4.31 4.73 21.25
C ASN A 239 -4.54 5.92 22.19
N TYR A 240 -4.67 7.11 21.63
CA TYR A 240 -4.99 8.32 22.38
C TYR A 240 -5.98 9.16 21.57
N GLU A 241 -6.73 9.98 22.28
CA GLU A 241 -7.63 10.99 21.72
C GLU A 241 -7.32 12.32 22.42
N ILE A 242 -7.32 13.41 21.67
CA ILE A 242 -7.13 14.74 22.24
C ILE A 242 -8.50 15.23 22.70
N GLY A 243 -8.73 15.30 24.01
CA GLY A 243 -10.01 15.73 24.58
C GLY A 243 -10.28 17.22 24.46
N GLU A 244 -9.23 18.05 24.49
CA GLU A 244 -9.30 19.50 24.32
C GLU A 244 -7.98 20.00 23.72
N HIS A 245 -8.05 21.01 22.84
CA HIS A 245 -6.87 21.65 22.28
C HIS A 245 -7.13 23.13 22.01
N HIS A 246 -6.27 23.99 22.54
CA HIS A 246 -6.21 25.40 22.15
C HIS A 246 -5.15 25.59 21.06
N ARG A 247 -5.55 26.05 19.86
CA ARG A 247 -4.62 26.46 18.80
C ARG A 247 -4.69 27.98 18.67
N ALA A 248 -3.60 28.68 18.94
CA ALA A 248 -3.53 30.12 18.71
C ALA A 248 -3.76 30.42 17.22
N GLU A 249 -4.58 31.42 16.91
CA GLU A 249 -4.73 31.91 15.54
C GLU A 249 -3.40 32.50 15.07
N THR A 250 -2.73 31.83 14.13
CA THR A 250 -1.60 32.45 13.45
C THR A 250 -2.15 33.51 12.50
N THR A 251 -2.26 34.75 12.98
CA THR A 251 -2.49 35.91 12.11
C THR A 251 -1.18 36.21 11.36
N GLY A 252 -1.17 36.01 10.04
CA GLY A 252 -0.09 36.44 9.12
C GLY A 252 0.87 35.33 8.69
N ARG A 253 1.37 35.26 7.46
CA ARG A 253 1.43 36.21 6.32
C ARG A 253 1.27 35.44 5.01
#